data_AF-A0A7X7QFQ2-F1
#
_entry.id   AF-A0A7X7QFQ2-F1
#
_cell.length_a   1.000
_cell.length_b   1.000
_cell.length_c   1.000
_cell.angle_alpha   90.00
_cell.angle_beta   90.00
_cell.angle_gamma   90.00
#
_symmetry.space_group_name_H-M   'P 1'
#
loop_
_entity.id
_entity.type
_entity.pdbx_description
1 polymer ?
#
loop_
_entity_poly.entity_id
_entity_poly.type
_entity_poly.pdbx_seq_one_letter_code
_entity_poly.pdbx_strand_id
1 'polypeptide(L)'
;MAIATPEVYAELIDRAKSGKFAYPAVNVTSSQTLTAALQGFAEAESDGIIQVSVGGAEYASGATVKDRVAGSLALAAYAAEVAKGYPITVALHTDHCTKSNLDSWVRPLLALEAEQVKAGKNPTFQSHMFDGSDIPLDENLVIAAELLELSQAARTILEIEVGVVGGEEDGHEAEINEKLYTTPEDGLKTIRALGAGEKGRYLTALTFGNVHGVYKPGAVKLRPALLKEIQDAVAAEVGRANPLDLVFHG
;
A
#
# COMPACT_ATOMS: atom_id res chain seq x y z
N MET A 1 4.11 17.14 -15.61
CA MET A 1 3.55 16.53 -14.40
C MET A 1 3.48 15.04 -14.64
N ALA A 2 3.85 14.24 -13.65
CA ALA A 2 4.42 12.93 -13.84
C ALA A 2 4.21 12.08 -12.59
N ILE A 3 4.84 10.92 -12.57
CA ILE A 3 5.03 10.09 -11.38
C ILE A 3 5.52 10.96 -10.21
N ALA A 4 4.86 10.85 -9.07
CA ALA A 4 5.19 11.58 -7.86
C ALA A 4 6.64 11.29 -7.45
N THR A 5 7.42 12.31 -7.09
CA THR A 5 8.66 12.06 -6.33
C THR A 5 8.30 11.62 -4.91
N PRO A 6 9.24 11.06 -4.13
CA PRO A 6 8.98 10.73 -2.72
C PRO A 6 8.43 11.91 -1.91
N GLU A 7 8.95 13.11 -2.14
CA GLU A 7 8.51 14.35 -1.45
C GLU A 7 7.07 14.71 -1.83
N VAL A 8 6.75 14.64 -3.13
CA VAL A 8 5.41 14.95 -3.62
C VAL A 8 4.42 13.91 -3.10
N TYR A 9 4.78 12.63 -3.08
CA TYR A 9 3.87 11.60 -2.55
C TYR A 9 3.60 11.77 -1.06
N ALA A 10 4.63 12.11 -0.27
CA ALA A 10 4.44 12.47 1.14
C ALA A 10 3.50 13.68 1.30
N GLU A 11 3.65 14.70 0.46
CA GLU A 11 2.76 15.87 0.47
C GLU A 11 1.31 15.49 0.10
N LEU A 12 1.11 14.58 -0.86
CA LEU A 12 -0.23 14.08 -1.20
C LEU A 12 -0.89 13.48 0.05
N ILE A 13 -0.21 12.58 0.76
CA ILE A 13 -0.77 11.94 1.96
C ILE A 13 -1.07 12.98 3.05
N ASP A 14 -0.19 13.97 3.26
CA ASP A 14 -0.41 15.05 4.23
C ASP A 14 -1.60 15.94 3.85
N ARG A 15 -1.77 16.22 2.55
CA ARG A 15 -2.92 16.96 2.01
C ARG A 15 -4.22 16.20 2.20
N ALA A 16 -4.23 14.90 1.91
CA ALA A 16 -5.39 14.03 2.14
C ALA A 16 -5.79 14.01 3.62
N LYS A 17 -4.81 13.83 4.51
CA LYS A 17 -5.02 13.78 5.95
C LYS A 17 -5.54 15.10 6.53
N SER A 18 -4.94 16.22 6.15
CA SER A 18 -5.37 17.56 6.61
C SER A 18 -6.70 18.00 6.00
N GLY A 19 -6.93 17.66 4.73
CA GLY A 19 -8.15 17.93 3.98
C GLY A 19 -9.30 16.97 4.27
N LYS A 20 -9.06 15.89 5.03
CA LYS A 20 -10.04 14.84 5.37
C LYS A 20 -10.66 14.17 4.14
N PHE A 21 -9.83 13.86 3.16
CA PHE A 21 -10.19 13.05 1.98
C PHE A 21 -9.20 11.90 1.81
N ALA A 22 -9.44 11.03 0.83
CA ALA A 22 -8.55 9.92 0.48
C ALA A 22 -8.31 9.87 -1.02
N TYR A 23 -7.18 9.28 -1.43
CA TYR A 23 -6.89 9.02 -2.84
C TYR A 23 -7.33 7.61 -3.23
N PRO A 24 -7.88 7.42 -4.43
CA PRO A 24 -8.10 6.09 -4.98
C PRO A 24 -6.76 5.43 -5.32
N ALA A 25 -6.62 4.16 -4.92
CA ALA A 25 -5.55 3.28 -5.37
C ALA A 25 -6.13 2.22 -6.30
N VAL A 26 -5.74 2.24 -7.57
CA VAL A 26 -6.38 1.45 -8.64
C VAL A 26 -5.45 0.36 -9.10
N ASN A 27 -5.86 -0.91 -8.94
CA ASN A 27 -5.13 -2.06 -9.48
C ASN A 27 -5.10 -2.00 -11.01
N VAL A 28 -3.91 -2.20 -11.57
CA VAL A 28 -3.69 -2.29 -13.02
C VAL A 28 -2.97 -3.58 -13.37
N THR A 29 -3.24 -4.07 -14.57
CA THR A 29 -2.67 -5.33 -15.10
C THR A 29 -2.11 -5.18 -16.51
N SER A 30 -2.31 -4.02 -17.13
CA SER A 30 -1.98 -3.81 -18.55
C SER A 30 -1.82 -2.32 -18.87
N SER A 31 -1.33 -2.02 -20.07
CA SER A 31 -1.34 -0.65 -20.58
C SER A 31 -2.76 -0.07 -20.63
N GLN A 32 -3.77 -0.86 -21.03
CA GLN A 32 -5.15 -0.39 -21.13
C GLN A 32 -5.74 0.00 -19.77
N THR A 33 -5.58 -0.86 -18.76
CA THR A 33 -6.11 -0.58 -17.40
C THR A 33 -5.39 0.59 -16.76
N LEU A 34 -4.08 0.71 -16.98
CA LEU A 34 -3.28 1.86 -16.54
C LEU A 34 -3.75 3.16 -17.20
N THR A 35 -3.93 3.19 -18.53
CA THR A 35 -4.44 4.40 -19.20
C THR A 35 -5.85 4.76 -18.76
N ALA A 36 -6.69 3.78 -18.45
CA ALA A 36 -8.04 4.01 -17.94
C ALA A 36 -8.01 4.65 -16.54
N ALA A 37 -7.12 4.19 -15.65
CA ALA A 37 -6.93 4.80 -14.33
C ALA A 37 -6.46 6.26 -14.46
N LEU A 38 -5.46 6.53 -15.30
CA LEU A 38 -4.96 7.89 -15.56
C LEU A 38 -6.05 8.82 -16.10
N GLN A 39 -6.85 8.34 -17.05
CA GLN A 39 -7.99 9.09 -17.57
C GLN A 39 -9.00 9.41 -16.47
N GLY A 40 -9.39 8.42 -15.66
CA GLY A 40 -10.35 8.61 -14.57
C GLY A 40 -9.88 9.63 -13.54
N PHE A 41 -8.60 9.58 -13.15
CA PHE A 41 -8.00 10.58 -12.26
C PHE A 41 -8.02 11.98 -12.86
N ALA A 42 -7.64 12.12 -14.13
CA ALA A 42 -7.61 13.42 -14.80
C ALA A 42 -9.00 14.03 -15.01
N GLU A 43 -10.00 13.22 -15.38
CA GLU A 43 -11.40 13.66 -15.50
C GLU A 43 -12.00 14.06 -14.14
N ALA A 44 -11.55 13.42 -13.06
CA ALA A 44 -11.93 13.78 -11.70
C ALA A 44 -11.14 14.98 -11.14
N GLU A 45 -10.19 15.54 -11.91
CA GLU A 45 -9.24 16.57 -11.45
C GLU A 45 -8.52 16.18 -10.14
N SER A 46 -8.17 14.89 -10.02
CA SER A 46 -7.60 14.31 -8.81
C SER A 46 -6.25 13.68 -9.09
N ASP A 47 -5.32 13.83 -8.14
CA ASP A 47 -4.17 12.94 -8.05
C ASP A 47 -4.64 11.51 -7.67
N GLY A 48 -3.77 10.51 -7.78
CA GLY A 48 -4.15 9.13 -7.49
C GLY A 48 -2.98 8.18 -7.28
N ILE A 49 -3.30 6.91 -7.01
CA ILE A 49 -2.32 5.85 -6.84
C ILE A 49 -2.63 4.75 -7.86
N ILE A 50 -1.62 4.30 -8.59
CA ILE A 50 -1.68 3.11 -9.45
C ILE A 50 -0.99 1.98 -8.71
N GLN A 51 -1.68 0.86 -8.53
CA GLN A 51 -1.12 -0.29 -7.82
C GLN A 51 -1.05 -1.56 -8.65
N VAL A 52 -0.06 -2.38 -8.36
CA VAL A 52 0.19 -3.66 -9.03
C VAL A 52 0.13 -4.77 -7.98
N SER A 53 -0.76 -5.74 -8.13
CA SER A 53 -0.81 -6.93 -7.27
C SER A 53 0.19 -8.00 -7.71
N VAL A 54 0.37 -9.04 -6.91
CA VAL A 54 1.19 -10.21 -7.29
C VAL A 54 0.71 -10.78 -8.62
N GLY A 55 -0.60 -11.04 -8.74
CA GLY A 55 -1.21 -11.54 -9.98
C GLY A 55 -1.06 -10.57 -11.16
N GLY A 56 -1.21 -9.25 -10.92
CA GLY A 56 -1.04 -8.22 -11.94
C GLY A 56 0.39 -8.13 -12.47
N ALA A 57 1.38 -8.25 -11.57
CA ALA A 57 2.79 -8.28 -11.92
C ALA A 57 3.14 -9.53 -12.74
N GLU A 58 2.67 -10.71 -12.33
CA GLU A 58 2.86 -11.94 -13.12
C GLU A 58 2.24 -11.83 -14.51
N TYR A 59 1.00 -11.33 -14.59
CA TYR A 59 0.29 -11.16 -15.85
C TYR A 59 1.04 -10.23 -16.80
N ALA A 60 1.51 -9.08 -16.30
CA ALA A 60 2.23 -8.09 -17.10
C ALA A 60 3.57 -8.60 -17.65
N SER A 61 4.20 -9.55 -16.96
CA SER A 61 5.42 -10.22 -17.45
C SER A 61 5.16 -11.25 -18.55
N GLY A 62 3.90 -11.65 -18.75
CA GLY A 62 3.47 -12.67 -19.70
C GLY A 62 3.21 -14.03 -19.05
N ALA A 63 2.17 -14.72 -19.53
CA ALA A 63 1.63 -15.93 -18.92
C ALA A 63 2.61 -17.12 -18.79
N THR A 64 3.70 -17.11 -19.55
CA THR A 64 4.76 -18.14 -19.51
C THR A 64 6.00 -17.72 -18.73
N VAL A 65 6.19 -16.42 -18.48
CA VAL A 65 7.35 -15.88 -17.77
C VAL A 65 7.03 -15.78 -16.28
N LYS A 66 5.89 -15.14 -15.93
CA LYS A 66 5.43 -14.95 -14.55
C LYS A 66 6.48 -14.37 -13.61
N ASP A 67 7.32 -13.47 -14.12
CA ASP A 67 8.32 -12.74 -13.35
C ASP A 67 7.70 -11.45 -12.81
N ARG A 68 7.40 -11.45 -11.51
CA ARG A 68 6.74 -10.33 -10.82
C ARG A 68 7.58 -9.06 -10.87
N VAL A 69 8.90 -9.16 -10.76
CA VAL A 69 9.78 -7.99 -10.82
C VAL A 69 9.76 -7.40 -12.22
N ALA A 70 9.95 -8.22 -13.25
CA ALA A 70 9.93 -7.77 -14.64
C ALA A 70 8.59 -7.12 -15.03
N GLY A 71 7.46 -7.74 -14.66
CA GLY A 71 6.13 -7.20 -14.93
C GLY A 71 5.85 -5.88 -14.22
N SER A 72 6.26 -5.77 -12.95
CA SER A 72 6.16 -4.53 -12.17
C SER A 72 6.96 -3.40 -12.81
N LEU A 73 8.22 -3.66 -13.17
CA LEU A 73 9.08 -2.69 -13.84
C LEU A 73 8.56 -2.29 -15.23
N ALA A 74 7.97 -3.22 -15.97
CA ALA A 74 7.36 -2.93 -17.27
C ALA A 74 6.16 -1.98 -17.14
N LEU A 75 5.24 -2.24 -16.20
CA LEU A 75 4.11 -1.35 -15.92
C LEU A 75 4.57 0.01 -15.41
N ALA A 76 5.55 0.06 -14.50
CA ALA A 76 6.10 1.30 -13.98
C ALA A 76 6.77 2.15 -15.08
N ALA A 77 7.55 1.52 -15.97
CA ALA A 77 8.17 2.20 -17.09
C ALA A 77 7.13 2.75 -18.08
N TYR A 78 6.07 1.98 -18.36
CA TYR A 78 4.95 2.46 -19.17
C TYR A 78 4.25 3.66 -18.50
N ALA A 79 3.93 3.54 -17.20
CA ALA A 79 3.32 4.62 -16.41
C ALA A 79 4.15 5.91 -16.48
N ALA A 80 5.46 5.80 -16.27
CA ALA A 80 6.38 6.93 -16.28
C ALA A 80 6.40 7.68 -17.61
N GLU A 81 6.17 6.99 -18.73
CA GLU A 81 6.08 7.62 -20.05
C GLU A 81 4.71 8.27 -20.25
N VAL A 82 3.62 7.52 -20.07
CA VAL A 82 2.28 8.01 -20.44
C VAL A 82 1.71 9.03 -19.47
N ALA A 83 2.08 8.98 -18.18
CA ALA A 83 1.61 9.93 -17.17
C ALA A 83 2.07 11.38 -17.48
N LYS A 84 3.14 11.57 -18.27
CA LYS A 84 3.61 12.90 -18.71
C LYS A 84 2.56 13.68 -19.48
N GLY A 85 1.62 12.99 -20.13
CA GLY A 85 0.53 13.58 -20.90
C GLY A 85 -0.66 14.04 -20.08
N TYR A 86 -0.68 13.77 -18.77
CA TYR A 86 -1.82 14.09 -17.90
C TYR A 86 -1.49 15.24 -16.93
N PRO A 87 -2.46 16.13 -16.63
CA PRO A 87 -2.28 17.27 -15.73
C PRO A 87 -2.46 16.89 -14.24
N ILE A 88 -2.11 15.66 -13.87
CA ILE A 88 -2.26 15.10 -12.52
C ILE A 88 -0.93 14.54 -12.04
N THR A 89 -0.85 14.24 -10.75
CA THR A 89 0.25 13.48 -10.14
C THR A 89 -0.25 12.10 -9.76
N VAL A 90 0.55 11.06 -10.05
CA VAL A 90 0.25 9.71 -9.61
C VAL A 90 1.42 9.07 -8.89
N ALA A 91 1.14 8.35 -7.81
CA ALA A 91 2.11 7.45 -7.19
C ALA A 91 1.97 6.04 -7.78
N LEU A 92 3.03 5.26 -7.62
CA LEU A 92 3.10 3.85 -8.03
C LEU A 92 3.27 3.05 -6.75
N HIS A 93 2.47 2.00 -6.62
CA HIS A 93 2.38 1.16 -5.43
C HIS A 93 2.41 -0.32 -5.83
N THR A 94 2.92 -1.19 -4.95
CA THR A 94 2.69 -2.64 -5.06
C THR A 94 1.76 -3.09 -3.96
N ASP A 95 0.72 -3.82 -4.34
CA ASP A 95 -0.33 -4.32 -3.46
C ASP A 95 0.14 -5.52 -2.63
N HIS A 96 -0.80 -6.18 -1.92
CA HIS A 96 -0.61 -7.33 -1.03
C HIS A 96 0.58 -8.25 -1.38
N CYS A 97 1.69 -8.06 -0.66
CA CYS A 97 2.84 -8.96 -0.69
C CYS A 97 2.91 -9.75 0.61
N THR A 98 2.42 -10.99 0.58
CA THR A 98 2.54 -11.90 1.72
C THR A 98 3.96 -12.36 1.95
N LYS A 99 4.24 -12.90 3.15
CA LYS A 99 5.56 -13.40 3.53
C LYS A 99 6.16 -14.36 2.48
N SER A 100 5.35 -15.21 1.85
CA SER A 100 5.80 -16.17 0.84
C SER A 100 6.26 -15.53 -0.47
N ASN A 101 5.81 -14.30 -0.76
CA ASN A 101 6.10 -13.57 -2.00
C ASN A 101 7.25 -12.57 -1.86
N LEU A 102 7.63 -12.16 -0.64
CA LEU A 102 8.62 -11.11 -0.36
C LEU A 102 9.94 -11.26 -1.12
N ASP A 103 10.57 -12.43 -1.01
CA ASP A 103 11.89 -12.71 -1.60
C ASP A 103 11.87 -12.72 -3.14
N SER A 104 10.70 -13.00 -3.72
CA SER A 104 10.50 -13.07 -5.16
C SER A 104 10.00 -11.76 -5.78
N TRP A 105 9.67 -10.75 -4.97
CA TRP A 105 8.99 -9.55 -5.46
C TRP A 105 9.40 -8.25 -4.76
N VAL A 106 8.86 -7.94 -3.56
CA VAL A 106 9.06 -6.64 -2.91
C VAL A 106 10.52 -6.42 -2.47
N ARG A 107 11.19 -7.42 -1.88
CA ARG A 107 12.62 -7.28 -1.50
C ARG A 107 13.52 -6.99 -2.71
N PRO A 108 13.41 -7.72 -3.84
CA PRO A 108 14.13 -7.36 -5.07
C PRO A 108 13.84 -5.95 -5.59
N LEU A 109 12.57 -5.49 -5.54
CA LEU A 109 12.20 -4.14 -5.97
C LEU A 109 12.86 -3.07 -5.07
N LEU A 110 12.74 -3.21 -3.75
CA LEU A 110 13.37 -2.31 -2.78
C LEU A 110 14.89 -2.27 -2.95
N ALA A 111 15.54 -3.42 -3.20
CA ALA A 111 16.97 -3.47 -3.43
C ALA A 111 17.38 -2.70 -4.71
N LEU A 112 16.62 -2.86 -5.80
CA LEU A 112 16.84 -2.15 -7.05
C LEU A 112 16.67 -0.63 -6.88
N GLU A 113 15.66 -0.21 -6.12
CA GLU A 113 15.36 1.19 -5.85
C GLU A 113 16.37 1.86 -4.92
N ALA A 114 16.88 1.13 -3.92
CA ALA A 114 17.99 1.59 -3.11
C ALA A 114 19.23 1.88 -3.98
N GLU A 115 19.52 1.07 -4.99
CA GLU A 115 20.60 1.35 -5.94
C GLU A 115 20.28 2.55 -6.85
N GLN A 116 19.02 2.74 -7.26
CA GLN A 116 18.61 3.95 -7.98
C GLN A 116 18.83 5.21 -7.15
N VAL A 117 18.44 5.19 -5.88
CA VAL A 117 18.62 6.30 -4.94
C VAL A 117 20.11 6.59 -4.72
N LYS A 118 20.96 5.57 -4.51
CA LYS A 118 22.41 5.74 -4.41
C LYS A 118 23.02 6.36 -5.67
N ALA A 119 22.44 6.07 -6.84
CA ALA A 119 22.83 6.67 -8.11
C ALA A 119 22.24 8.07 -8.36
N GLY A 120 21.56 8.67 -7.37
CA GLY A 120 20.97 10.01 -7.46
C GLY A 120 19.66 10.07 -8.26
N LYS A 121 18.97 8.94 -8.42
CA LYS A 121 17.66 8.85 -9.07
C LYS A 121 16.54 8.74 -8.02
N ASN A 122 15.31 8.96 -8.44
CA ASN A 122 14.12 8.59 -7.65
C ASN A 122 13.89 7.08 -7.75
N PRO A 123 13.22 6.46 -6.75
CA PRO A 123 12.79 5.07 -6.85
C PRO A 123 11.77 4.88 -7.96
N THR A 124 11.56 3.62 -8.35
CA THR A 124 10.61 3.26 -9.41
C THR A 124 9.18 3.29 -8.89
N PHE A 125 8.96 2.74 -7.70
CA PHE A 125 7.73 2.85 -6.94
C PHE A 125 7.88 3.89 -5.83
N GLN A 126 6.76 4.46 -5.41
CA GLN A 126 6.73 5.41 -4.31
C GLN A 126 6.34 4.72 -2.99
N SER A 127 5.74 3.52 -3.07
CA SER A 127 5.40 2.71 -1.91
C SER A 127 5.28 1.22 -2.25
N HIS A 128 5.40 0.38 -1.23
CA HIS A 128 5.19 -1.06 -1.30
C HIS A 128 4.38 -1.55 -0.11
N MET A 129 3.44 -2.46 -0.33
CA MET A 129 2.70 -3.14 0.73
C MET A 129 3.38 -4.42 1.18
N PHE A 130 3.45 -4.62 2.49
CA PHE A 130 3.64 -5.91 3.13
C PHE A 130 2.35 -6.34 3.83
N ASP A 131 1.83 -7.47 3.38
CA ASP A 131 0.67 -8.10 3.99
C ASP A 131 1.13 -9.24 4.90
N GLY A 132 1.21 -8.97 6.20
CA GLY A 132 1.49 -9.96 7.23
C GLY A 132 0.24 -10.44 7.96
N SER A 133 -0.94 -10.31 7.35
CA SER A 133 -2.23 -10.65 7.99
C SER A 133 -2.43 -12.15 8.21
N ASP A 134 -1.71 -12.99 7.45
CA ASP A 134 -1.77 -14.46 7.53
C ASP A 134 -0.82 -15.07 8.59
N ILE A 135 0.00 -14.24 9.25
CA ILE A 135 0.95 -14.64 10.29
C ILE A 135 0.67 -13.94 11.63
N PRO A 136 1.20 -14.45 12.77
CA PRO A 136 1.02 -13.79 14.06
C PRO A 136 1.54 -12.35 14.05
N LEU A 137 0.82 -11.43 14.70
CA LEU A 137 1.16 -10.00 14.70
C LEU A 137 2.61 -9.71 15.14
N ASP A 138 3.11 -10.41 16.16
CA ASP A 138 4.48 -10.19 16.64
C ASP A 138 5.53 -10.57 15.56
N GLU A 139 5.23 -11.57 14.72
CA GLU A 139 6.06 -11.94 13.57
C GLU A 139 5.93 -10.95 12.42
N ASN A 140 4.69 -10.54 12.10
CA ASN A 140 4.39 -9.49 11.13
C ASN A 140 5.21 -8.22 11.43
N LEU A 141 5.17 -7.74 12.68
CA LEU A 141 5.88 -6.51 13.07
C LEU A 141 7.40 -6.62 13.02
N VAL A 142 7.99 -7.82 13.18
CA VAL A 142 9.43 -8.02 12.96
C VAL A 142 9.79 -7.84 11.49
N ILE A 143 9.00 -8.45 10.59
CA ILE A 143 9.22 -8.33 9.15
C ILE A 143 8.93 -6.90 8.67
N ALA A 144 7.86 -6.28 9.14
CA ALA A 144 7.52 -4.89 8.83
C ALA A 144 8.64 -3.93 9.25
N ALA A 145 9.30 -4.15 10.39
CA ALA A 145 10.42 -3.32 10.84
C ALA A 145 11.63 -3.43 9.89
N GLU A 146 11.99 -4.63 9.45
CA GLU A 146 13.02 -4.84 8.43
C GLU A 146 12.65 -4.13 7.11
N LEU A 147 11.43 -4.33 6.62
CA LEU A 147 10.97 -3.73 5.37
C LEU A 147 10.87 -2.21 5.45
N LEU A 148 10.62 -1.65 6.63
CA LEU A 148 10.62 -0.20 6.85
C LEU A 148 12.02 0.38 6.70
N GLU A 149 13.05 -0.30 7.23
CA GLU A 149 14.45 0.09 7.03
C GLU A 149 14.87 0.00 5.55
N LEU A 150 14.43 -1.04 4.84
CA LEU A 150 14.68 -1.16 3.39
C LEU A 150 13.95 -0.08 2.59
N SER A 151 12.71 0.23 2.93
CA SER A 151 11.91 1.29 2.30
C SER A 151 12.52 2.66 2.52
N GLN A 152 13.03 2.94 3.72
CA GLN A 152 13.82 4.14 4.03
C GLN A 152 15.04 4.26 3.09
N ALA A 153 15.81 3.18 2.92
CA ALA A 153 16.98 3.19 2.04
C ALA A 153 16.61 3.40 0.55
N ALA A 154 15.44 2.91 0.14
CA ALA A 154 14.87 3.08 -1.19
C ALA A 154 14.10 4.42 -1.37
N ARG A 155 13.94 5.23 -0.32
CA ARG A 155 13.08 6.44 -0.30
C ARG A 155 11.63 6.14 -0.72
N THR A 156 11.11 4.99 -0.31
CA THR A 156 9.71 4.58 -0.50
C THR A 156 8.96 4.58 0.83
N ILE A 157 7.63 4.64 0.77
CA ILE A 157 6.75 4.45 1.92
C ILE A 157 6.37 2.97 2.02
N LEU A 158 6.45 2.40 3.23
CA LEU A 158 5.94 1.06 3.48
C LEU A 158 4.44 1.13 3.78
N GLU A 159 3.63 0.26 3.21
CA GLU A 159 2.29 -0.02 3.69
C GLU A 159 2.29 -1.35 4.42
N ILE A 160 1.59 -1.43 5.55
CA ILE A 160 1.47 -2.67 6.32
C ILE A 160 0.02 -2.99 6.58
N GLU A 161 -0.29 -4.27 6.63
CA GLU A 161 -1.57 -4.75 7.12
C GLU A 161 -1.48 -5.29 8.56
N VAL A 162 -2.38 -4.81 9.41
CA VAL A 162 -2.48 -5.17 10.82
C VAL A 162 -3.89 -5.70 11.08
N GLY A 163 -4.00 -6.99 11.34
CA GLY A 163 -5.28 -7.71 11.46
C GLY A 163 -5.34 -8.86 10.47
N VAL A 164 -6.46 -9.57 10.39
CA VAL A 164 -6.73 -10.56 9.34
C VAL A 164 -7.75 -9.96 8.37
N VAL A 165 -7.51 -9.96 7.05
CA VAL A 165 -8.55 -9.63 6.05
C VAL A 165 -9.36 -10.87 5.69
N GLY A 166 -10.62 -10.67 5.32
CA GLY A 166 -11.52 -11.73 4.83
C GLY A 166 -11.76 -11.60 3.33
N GLY A 167 -12.25 -12.66 2.69
CA GLY A 167 -12.59 -12.63 1.26
C GLY A 167 -11.58 -13.41 0.41
N GLU A 168 -11.58 -13.18 -0.90
CA GLU A 168 -10.66 -13.85 -1.84
C GLU A 168 -9.76 -12.83 -2.54
N GLU A 169 -8.46 -13.06 -2.52
CA GLU A 169 -7.48 -12.29 -3.29
C GLU A 169 -6.41 -13.18 -3.89
N ASP A 170 -6.13 -13.03 -5.19
CA ASP A 170 -5.13 -13.83 -5.94
C ASP A 170 -5.26 -15.35 -5.67
N GLY A 171 -6.49 -15.84 -5.48
CA GLY A 171 -6.82 -17.25 -5.19
C GLY A 171 -6.65 -17.70 -3.73
N HIS A 172 -6.39 -16.77 -2.81
CA HIS A 172 -6.35 -17.03 -1.37
C HIS A 172 -7.69 -16.62 -0.74
N GLU A 173 -8.40 -17.59 -0.17
CA GLU A 173 -9.65 -17.35 0.57
C GLU A 173 -9.36 -17.23 2.07
N ALA A 174 -9.89 -16.17 2.69
CA ALA A 174 -9.88 -15.97 4.13
C ALA A 174 -11.30 -15.96 4.71
N GLU A 175 -11.51 -16.72 5.79
CA GLU A 175 -12.81 -16.81 6.46
C GLU A 175 -13.26 -15.47 7.06
N ILE A 176 -14.54 -15.14 6.86
CA ILE A 176 -15.16 -13.98 7.48
C ILE A 176 -15.49 -14.31 8.94
N ASN A 177 -14.66 -13.86 9.90
CA ASN A 177 -14.84 -14.12 11.33
C ASN A 177 -14.44 -12.90 12.22
N GLU A 178 -14.44 -13.05 13.54
CA GLU A 178 -14.11 -11.94 14.47
C GLU A 178 -12.65 -11.47 14.38
N LYS A 179 -11.75 -12.23 13.74
CA LYS A 179 -10.36 -11.81 13.50
C LYS A 179 -10.23 -10.69 12.45
N LEU A 180 -11.35 -10.33 11.80
CA LEU A 180 -11.47 -9.21 10.86
C LEU A 180 -11.43 -7.81 11.49
N TYR A 181 -11.23 -7.71 12.80
CA TYR A 181 -11.26 -6.45 13.53
C TYR A 181 -9.95 -6.26 14.29
N THR A 182 -9.10 -5.37 13.79
CA THR A 182 -7.90 -4.91 14.49
C THR A 182 -8.27 -4.27 15.82
N THR A 183 -7.48 -4.51 16.86
CA THR A 183 -7.75 -3.94 18.18
C THR A 183 -6.92 -2.67 18.44
N PRO A 184 -7.33 -1.82 19.39
CA PRO A 184 -6.48 -0.72 19.88
C PRO A 184 -5.10 -1.19 20.36
N GLU A 185 -5.00 -2.38 20.97
CA GLU A 185 -3.71 -2.93 21.41
C GLU A 185 -2.83 -3.30 20.21
N ASP A 186 -3.39 -3.80 19.12
CA ASP A 186 -2.62 -4.08 17.90
C ASP A 186 -2.03 -2.77 17.33
N GLY A 187 -2.81 -1.69 17.29
CA GLY A 187 -2.33 -0.37 16.90
C GLY A 187 -1.20 0.17 17.80
N LEU A 188 -1.29 -0.06 19.12
CA LEU A 188 -0.23 0.29 20.06
C LEU A 188 1.03 -0.55 19.84
N LYS A 189 0.89 -1.88 19.63
CA LYS A 189 2.02 -2.75 19.28
C LYS A 189 2.72 -2.30 18.00
N THR A 190 1.96 -1.94 16.97
CA THR A 190 2.50 -1.42 15.71
C THR A 190 3.37 -0.19 15.93
N ILE A 191 2.89 0.77 16.71
CA ILE A 191 3.64 2.02 16.98
C ILE A 191 4.88 1.78 17.84
N ARG A 192 4.80 0.86 18.82
CA ARG A 192 5.97 0.47 19.62
C ARG A 192 7.05 -0.20 18.75
N ALA A 193 6.66 -1.00 17.77
CA ALA A 193 7.58 -1.67 16.85
C ALA A 193 8.17 -0.70 15.82
N LEU A 194 7.32 0.06 15.13
CA LEU A 194 7.67 0.81 13.91
C LEU A 194 7.89 2.31 14.15
N GLY A 195 7.55 2.81 15.34
CA GLY A 195 7.54 4.25 15.60
C GLY A 195 6.31 4.94 15.04
N ALA A 196 6.22 6.26 15.20
CA ALA A 196 5.11 7.10 14.70
C ALA A 196 5.50 7.93 13.47
N GLY A 197 6.56 7.52 12.77
CA GLY A 197 7.12 8.17 11.59
C GLY A 197 8.62 8.45 11.69
N GLU A 198 9.21 8.43 12.90
CA GLU A 198 10.62 8.76 13.13
C GLU A 198 11.60 7.68 12.65
N LYS A 199 11.15 6.42 12.54
CA LYS A 199 11.92 5.32 11.93
C LYS A 199 11.66 5.17 10.43
N GLY A 200 10.63 5.86 9.93
CA GLY A 200 10.17 5.81 8.57
C GLY A 200 8.68 6.04 8.47
N ARG A 201 8.23 6.65 7.37
CA ARG A 201 6.81 6.83 7.10
C ARG A 201 6.23 5.51 6.59
N TYR A 202 5.12 5.12 7.18
CA TYR A 202 4.36 3.96 6.73
C TYR A 202 2.85 4.26 6.73
N LEU A 203 2.13 3.56 5.86
CA LEU A 203 0.67 3.50 5.80
C LEU A 203 0.19 2.26 6.55
N THR A 204 -0.98 2.34 7.17
CA THR A 204 -1.53 1.26 7.99
C THR A 204 -2.90 0.85 7.49
N ALA A 205 -2.99 -0.34 6.92
CA ALA A 205 -4.22 -1.05 6.68
C ALA A 205 -4.68 -1.72 7.98
N LEU A 206 -5.73 -1.17 8.58
CA LEU A 206 -6.37 -1.74 9.76
C LEU A 206 -7.64 -2.44 9.30
N THR A 207 -7.85 -3.68 9.73
CA THR A 207 -9.06 -4.42 9.37
C THR A 207 -10.22 -4.02 10.29
N PHE A 208 -11.34 -3.61 9.69
CA PHE A 208 -12.54 -3.20 10.42
C PHE A 208 -13.80 -3.85 9.84
N GLY A 209 -13.67 -5.11 9.42
CA GLY A 209 -14.73 -5.87 8.76
C GLY A 209 -14.79 -5.69 7.24
N ASN A 210 -13.73 -5.11 6.64
CA ASN A 210 -13.56 -5.04 5.20
C ASN A 210 -13.21 -6.41 4.61
N VAL A 211 -13.63 -6.64 3.36
CA VAL A 211 -13.55 -7.92 2.67
C VAL A 211 -13.25 -7.65 1.20
N HIS A 212 -12.27 -8.33 0.62
CA HIS A 212 -11.93 -8.16 -0.80
C HIS A 212 -13.03 -8.68 -1.71
N GLY A 213 -13.41 -7.85 -2.68
CA GLY A 213 -14.36 -8.20 -3.73
C GLY A 213 -15.78 -7.68 -3.52
N VAL A 214 -16.65 -7.95 -4.51
CA VAL A 214 -17.99 -7.36 -4.55
C VAL A 214 -19.04 -8.34 -4.08
N TYR A 215 -19.56 -8.10 -2.87
CA TYR A 215 -20.65 -8.87 -2.28
C TYR A 215 -22.00 -8.16 -2.41
N LYS A 216 -23.09 -8.90 -2.18
CA LYS A 216 -24.44 -8.31 -2.15
C LYS A 216 -24.50 -7.17 -1.13
N PRO A 217 -25.20 -6.06 -1.42
CA PRO A 217 -25.35 -4.96 -0.48
C PRO A 217 -25.80 -5.43 0.91
N GLY A 218 -25.03 -5.06 1.93
CA GLY A 218 -25.29 -5.43 3.33
C GLY A 218 -24.66 -6.74 3.80
N ALA A 219 -23.98 -7.51 2.95
CA ALA A 219 -23.26 -8.72 3.35
C ALA A 219 -21.99 -8.39 4.17
N VAL A 220 -21.22 -7.38 3.73
CA VAL A 220 -20.04 -6.88 4.44
C VAL A 220 -20.48 -5.97 5.59
N LYS A 221 -19.93 -6.18 6.79
CA LYS A 221 -20.28 -5.45 8.02
C LYS A 221 -19.09 -4.62 8.51
N LEU A 222 -18.92 -3.45 7.90
CA LEU A 222 -17.87 -2.52 8.29
C LEU A 222 -18.14 -1.91 9.68
N ARG A 223 -17.07 -1.68 10.44
CA ARG A 223 -17.07 -0.95 11.72
C ARG A 223 -16.08 0.23 11.72
N PRO A 224 -16.30 1.31 10.95
CA PRO A 224 -15.34 2.42 10.84
C PRO A 224 -15.04 3.13 12.17
N ALA A 225 -15.92 3.04 13.16
CA ALA A 225 -15.68 3.57 14.51
C ALA A 225 -14.41 2.98 15.15
N LEU A 226 -14.04 1.75 14.79
CA LEU A 226 -12.84 1.07 15.26
C LEU A 226 -11.56 1.82 14.86
N LEU A 227 -11.52 2.39 13.66
CA LEU A 227 -10.40 3.22 13.21
C LEU A 227 -10.20 4.44 14.12
N LYS A 228 -11.29 5.03 14.59
CA LYS A 228 -11.24 6.14 15.54
C LYS A 228 -10.72 5.68 16.91
N GLU A 229 -11.22 4.55 17.41
CA GLU A 229 -10.78 3.98 18.69
C GLU A 229 -9.27 3.69 18.69
N ILE A 230 -8.76 3.13 17.59
CA ILE A 230 -7.32 2.86 17.42
C ILE A 230 -6.52 4.17 17.34
N GLN A 231 -6.95 5.13 16.52
CA GLN A 231 -6.29 6.43 16.41
C GLN A 231 -6.24 7.17 17.76
N ASP A 232 -7.34 7.14 18.54
CA ASP A 232 -7.40 7.77 19.87
C ASP A 232 -6.43 7.08 20.85
N ALA A 233 -6.37 5.75 20.85
CA ALA A 233 -5.48 4.98 21.72
C ALA A 233 -4.00 5.28 21.40
N VAL A 234 -3.64 5.24 20.12
CA VAL A 234 -2.27 5.59 19.69
C VAL A 234 -1.96 7.05 19.97
N ALA A 235 -2.90 7.97 19.74
CA ALA A 235 -2.71 9.40 19.99
C ALA A 235 -2.39 9.68 21.45
N ALA A 236 -2.98 8.93 22.39
CA ALA A 236 -2.67 9.02 23.81
C ALA A 236 -1.24 8.58 24.15
N GLU A 237 -0.69 7.58 23.46
CA GLU A 237 0.68 7.10 23.67
C GLU A 237 1.74 8.03 23.05
N VAL A 238 1.47 8.57 21.86
CA VAL A 238 2.48 9.37 21.12
C VAL A 238 2.32 10.89 21.29
N GLY A 239 1.23 11.36 21.92
CA GLY A 239 0.98 12.78 22.17
C GLY A 239 0.65 13.61 20.92
N ARG A 240 0.13 12.97 19.85
CA ARG A 240 -0.21 13.62 18.56
C ARG A 240 -1.56 13.12 18.06
N ALA A 241 -2.40 14.03 17.55
CA ALA A 241 -3.69 13.68 16.94
C ALA A 241 -3.52 12.96 15.59
N ASN A 242 -4.42 12.00 15.30
CA ASN A 242 -4.43 11.18 14.09
C ASN A 242 -3.03 10.65 13.72
N PRO A 243 -2.36 9.90 14.60
CA PRO A 243 -0.96 9.52 14.38
C PRO A 243 -0.74 8.57 13.21
N LEU A 244 -1.72 7.75 12.84
CA LEU A 244 -1.60 6.79 11.73
C LEU A 244 -2.11 7.39 10.41
N ASP A 245 -1.44 7.07 9.31
CA ASP A 245 -1.96 7.22 7.96
C ASP A 245 -2.70 5.91 7.61
N LEU A 246 -3.99 5.97 7.31
CA LEU A 246 -4.84 4.78 7.20
C LEU A 246 -5.10 4.40 5.74
N VAL A 247 -5.13 3.09 5.47
CA VAL A 247 -5.53 2.50 4.19
C VAL A 247 -6.81 1.68 4.40
N PHE A 248 -7.69 1.71 3.40
CA PHE A 248 -8.95 0.99 3.42
C PHE A 248 -9.00 0.05 2.21
N HIS A 249 -8.80 -1.25 2.48
CA HIS A 249 -8.93 -2.35 1.52
C HIS A 249 -10.38 -2.84 1.39
N GLY A 250 -10.74 -3.52 0.30
CA GLY A 250 -12.09 -4.11 0.10
C GLY A 250 -12.64 -3.98 -1.31
#